data_AF-A0A0F9P061-F1
#
_entry.id   AF-A0A0F9P061-F1
#
_cell.length_a   1.000
_cell.length_b   1.000
_cell.length_c   1.000
_cell.angle_alpha   90.00
_cell.angle_beta   90.00
_cell.angle_gamma   90.00
#
_symmetry.space_group_name_H-M   'P 1'
#
loop_
_entity.id
_entity.type
_entity.pdbx_description
1 polymer ?
#
loop_
_entity_poly.entity_id
_entity_poly.type
_entity_poly.pdbx_seq_one_letter_code
_entity_poly.pdbx_strand_id
1 'polypeptide(L)'
;MFNRAFKNFLVKKPSKGDLYPYLYSIAFKELGNPKKKIKKEPIKCKNCEAVFTDTELIKEDNQKGSYYICEFCGTVNPVDIASIEKNLPSDIDFLIEALQKNKIKDEPKITKVSTTEGDLYISVIDISGSMSGAKIEAVKKSLIQTLKDFKINSPTTKYILIAFESSVYYYLRHDKNPSNFTGDLLFNLEGMKSEFKKSIKKEKRLGSIGEFADGWVRKVEELKSLDMTALGPALYFAIISYEVFKYSGRITLLTDGLANQGIGNLSGTSPGAEKFYDSMAELCNQNNIIVDVVGVSASGDNNEMGLQSLGKLTDKTGGTLYLISSEEMESIFSELRTTRYIGKDVKVKIIVPPHIIIRNITGAYSSKTVVKSSEISLGAITAERELFLELDSDKELKEEIVPVQLQVEYIDNEGNKRMRVINDRVKVTNDENEFTANYDQKLNVMMNIQTAGGGYYSGKAKQSKERLKSLKRKMTKEMNHLKSANIAFSEETFNEGLSYLDDELEEIEIEEKEVAQAPTGSYWAVKGQQRARMSSSALKKRMKKKSEK
;
A
#
# COMPACT_ATOMS: atom_id res chain seq x y z
N MET A 1 -5.20 -14.77 -7.17
CA MET A 1 -5.17 -13.76 -6.07
C MET A 1 -4.58 -14.34 -4.80
N PHE A 2 -5.06 -15.48 -4.30
CA PHE A 2 -4.57 -16.11 -3.07
C PHE A 2 -3.82 -17.40 -3.42
N ASN A 3 -2.49 -17.36 -3.35
CA ASN A 3 -1.62 -18.46 -3.74
C ASN A 3 -0.91 -19.02 -2.51
N ARG A 4 -0.47 -20.28 -2.57
CA ARG A 4 0.31 -20.92 -1.52
C ARG A 4 1.56 -21.58 -2.07
N ALA A 5 2.63 -21.59 -1.29
CA ALA A 5 3.90 -22.19 -1.68
C ALA A 5 3.90 -23.71 -1.56
N PHE A 6 2.84 -24.33 -1.04
CA PHE A 6 2.80 -25.75 -0.73
C PHE A 6 1.45 -26.34 -1.11
N LYS A 7 1.39 -27.64 -1.40
CA LYS A 7 0.12 -28.31 -1.75
C LYS A 7 -0.68 -28.77 -0.53
N ASN A 8 0.01 -29.33 0.46
CA ASN A 8 -0.55 -29.95 1.65
C ASN A 8 0.16 -29.42 2.90
N PHE A 9 -0.51 -29.34 4.03
CA PHE A 9 0.16 -29.20 5.32
C PHE A 9 0.82 -30.53 5.72
N LEU A 10 1.84 -30.48 6.58
CA LEU A 10 2.41 -31.68 7.19
C LEU A 10 1.82 -31.86 8.59
N VAL A 11 1.59 -33.11 9.00
CA VAL A 11 1.17 -33.44 10.38
C VAL A 11 2.17 -32.88 11.39
N LYS A 12 3.47 -33.01 11.10
CA LYS A 12 4.57 -32.41 11.86
C LYS A 12 5.17 -31.25 11.09
N LYS A 13 5.65 -30.22 11.79
CA LYS A 13 6.32 -29.08 11.14
C LYS A 13 7.43 -29.55 10.19
N PRO A 14 7.64 -28.87 9.05
CA PRO A 14 8.72 -29.18 8.13
C PRO A 14 10.08 -29.17 8.84
N SER A 15 10.93 -30.16 8.55
CA SER A 15 12.24 -30.29 9.21
C SER A 15 13.18 -29.11 8.90
N LYS A 16 13.09 -28.57 7.69
CA LYS A 16 13.86 -27.39 7.22
C LYS A 16 12.95 -26.17 7.10
N GLY A 17 12.41 -25.69 8.23
CA GLY A 17 11.44 -24.58 8.27
C GLY A 17 11.89 -23.26 7.61
N ASP A 18 13.20 -23.02 7.46
CA ASP A 18 13.72 -21.85 6.72
C ASP A 18 13.55 -21.96 5.20
N LEU A 19 13.52 -23.18 4.66
CA LEU A 19 13.41 -23.45 3.21
C LEU A 19 11.99 -23.82 2.80
N TYR A 20 11.22 -24.35 3.75
CA TYR A 20 9.90 -24.91 3.54
C TYR A 20 8.83 -24.33 4.50
N PRO A 21 8.79 -23.01 4.77
CA PRO A 21 7.74 -22.44 5.62
C PRO A 21 6.35 -22.55 4.97
N TYR A 22 5.26 -22.53 5.75
CA TYR A 22 3.92 -22.50 5.17
C TYR A 22 3.57 -21.10 4.69
N LEU A 23 3.84 -20.82 3.40
CA LEU A 23 3.64 -19.48 2.85
C LEU A 23 2.37 -19.35 2.01
N TYR A 24 1.68 -18.24 2.20
CA TYR A 24 0.67 -17.71 1.29
C TYR A 24 1.12 -16.38 0.68
N SER A 25 0.72 -16.13 -0.56
CA SER A 25 0.82 -14.81 -1.21
C SER A 25 -0.55 -14.30 -1.62
N ILE A 26 -0.76 -12.99 -1.47
CA ILE A 26 -1.97 -12.26 -1.82
C ILE A 26 -1.58 -11.21 -2.85
N ALA A 27 -1.82 -11.53 -4.12
CA ALA A 27 -1.54 -10.66 -5.25
C ALA A 27 -2.77 -9.78 -5.55
N PHE A 28 -2.64 -8.47 -5.33
CA PHE A 28 -3.78 -7.56 -5.46
C PHE A 28 -4.16 -7.24 -6.90
N LYS A 29 -3.32 -7.56 -7.90
CA LYS A 29 -3.61 -7.35 -9.34
C LYS A 29 -5.01 -7.82 -9.77
N GLU A 30 -5.55 -8.84 -9.10
CA GLU A 30 -6.86 -9.40 -9.40
C GLU A 30 -8.02 -8.74 -8.64
N LEU A 31 -7.79 -7.80 -7.71
CA LEU A 31 -8.78 -7.32 -6.70
C LEU A 31 -10.12 -6.84 -7.27
N GLY A 32 -10.17 -6.35 -8.52
CA GLY A 32 -11.43 -5.97 -9.21
C GLY A 32 -12.00 -6.99 -10.21
N ASN A 33 -11.38 -8.17 -10.35
CA ASN A 33 -11.73 -9.22 -11.33
C ASN A 33 -12.16 -10.54 -10.66
N PRO A 34 -13.28 -10.57 -9.90
CA PRO A 34 -13.74 -11.76 -9.21
C PRO A 34 -14.45 -12.74 -10.16
N LYS A 35 -14.49 -14.03 -9.77
CA LYS A 35 -15.21 -15.07 -10.52
C LYS A 35 -16.73 -14.90 -10.45
N LYS A 36 -17.27 -14.48 -9.29
CA LYS A 36 -18.71 -14.21 -9.08
C LYS A 36 -18.89 -12.94 -8.25
N LYS A 37 -19.86 -12.11 -8.65
CA LYS A 37 -20.27 -10.90 -7.92
C LYS A 37 -21.66 -11.10 -7.32
N ILE A 38 -21.84 -10.74 -6.05
CA ILE A 38 -23.10 -10.92 -5.31
C ILE A 38 -23.52 -9.59 -4.69
N LYS A 39 -24.79 -9.22 -4.84
CA LYS A 39 -25.36 -7.98 -4.28
C LYS A 39 -26.12 -8.25 -2.99
N LYS A 40 -25.45 -8.86 -2.02
CA LYS A 40 -25.97 -9.17 -0.68
C LYS A 40 -24.81 -9.12 0.30
N GLU A 41 -25.13 -8.88 1.56
CA GLU A 41 -24.15 -9.04 2.63
C GLU A 41 -23.78 -10.52 2.83
N PRO A 42 -22.52 -10.83 3.13
CA PRO A 42 -22.10 -12.19 3.41
C PRO A 42 -22.60 -12.66 4.78
N ILE A 43 -23.01 -13.93 4.87
CA ILE A 43 -23.34 -14.58 6.15
C ILE A 43 -22.02 -14.85 6.88
N LYS A 44 -21.85 -14.29 8.08
CA LYS A 44 -20.63 -14.42 8.90
C LYS A 44 -20.89 -15.29 10.13
N CYS A 45 -19.89 -16.08 10.52
CA CYS A 45 -19.90 -16.79 11.80
C CYS A 45 -19.88 -15.78 12.96
N LYS A 46 -20.76 -15.96 13.94
CA LYS A 46 -20.91 -15.03 15.08
C LYS A 46 -19.69 -14.91 16.00
N ASN A 47 -18.77 -15.88 15.94
CA ASN A 47 -17.58 -15.93 16.79
C ASN A 47 -16.31 -15.47 16.06
N CYS A 48 -15.91 -16.12 14.97
CA CYS A 48 -14.67 -15.79 14.25
C CYS A 48 -14.86 -14.89 13.02
N GLU A 49 -16.10 -14.54 12.66
CA GLU A 49 -16.47 -13.77 11.46
C GLU A 49 -16.08 -14.41 10.13
N ALA A 50 -15.75 -15.70 10.12
CA ALA A 50 -15.60 -16.45 8.87
C ALA A 50 -16.87 -16.35 8.03
N VAL A 51 -16.72 -16.03 6.75
CA VAL A 51 -17.83 -15.96 5.80
C VAL A 51 -18.23 -17.38 5.42
N PHE A 52 -19.52 -17.67 5.54
CA PHE A 52 -20.12 -18.93 5.17
C PHE A 52 -20.37 -18.96 3.67
N THR A 53 -19.82 -19.95 2.97
CA THR A 53 -20.00 -20.13 1.53
C THR A 53 -20.44 -21.54 1.12
N ASP A 54 -20.33 -22.53 2.02
CA ASP A 54 -20.53 -23.93 1.70
C ASP A 54 -21.87 -24.44 2.25
N THR A 55 -22.86 -24.50 1.36
CA THR A 55 -24.23 -24.87 1.73
C THR A 55 -24.38 -26.34 2.12
N GLU A 56 -23.41 -27.20 1.80
CA GLU A 56 -23.45 -28.63 2.16
C GLU A 56 -23.26 -28.86 3.67
N LEU A 57 -22.73 -27.85 4.38
CA LEU A 57 -22.52 -27.90 5.83
C LEU A 57 -23.78 -27.61 6.66
N ILE A 58 -24.88 -27.25 6.00
CA ILE A 58 -26.15 -26.95 6.67
C ILE A 58 -26.76 -28.25 7.19
N LYS A 59 -27.15 -28.22 8.46
CA LYS A 59 -27.87 -29.29 9.14
C LYS A 59 -29.23 -28.76 9.58
N GLU A 60 -30.22 -29.63 9.58
CA GLU A 60 -31.55 -29.35 10.10
C GLU A 60 -31.78 -30.09 11.41
N ASP A 61 -32.39 -29.42 12.37
CA ASP A 61 -32.80 -29.99 13.64
C ASP A 61 -34.22 -29.52 13.98
N ASN A 62 -35.08 -30.46 14.38
CA ASN A 62 -36.50 -30.22 14.63
C ASN A 62 -36.77 -29.18 15.73
N GLN A 63 -35.81 -28.90 16.62
CA GLN A 63 -35.94 -27.93 17.72
C GLN A 63 -35.15 -26.64 17.46
N LYS A 64 -34.06 -26.69 16.69
CA LYS A 64 -33.14 -25.55 16.48
C LYS A 64 -33.26 -24.90 15.10
N GLY A 65 -34.04 -25.48 14.19
CA GLY A 65 -34.11 -25.04 12.80
C GLY A 65 -32.83 -25.39 12.03
N SER A 66 -32.58 -24.68 10.94
CA SER A 66 -31.39 -24.89 10.09
C SER A 66 -30.17 -24.16 10.67
N TYR A 67 -29.02 -24.84 10.74
CA TYR A 67 -27.78 -24.30 11.30
C TYR A 67 -26.55 -24.89 10.60
N TYR A 68 -25.39 -24.26 10.76
CA TYR A 68 -24.10 -24.84 10.39
C TYR A 68 -23.11 -24.75 11.55
N ILE A 69 -22.12 -25.63 11.54
CA ILE A 69 -20.98 -25.58 12.47
C ILE A 69 -19.82 -24.94 11.71
N CYS A 70 -19.30 -23.83 12.22
CA CYS A 70 -18.19 -23.12 11.59
C CYS A 70 -16.93 -23.99 11.59
N GLU A 71 -16.36 -24.26 10.41
CA GLU A 71 -15.19 -25.10 10.25
C GLU A 71 -13.90 -24.49 10.83
N PHE A 72 -13.89 -23.18 11.04
CA PHE A 72 -12.73 -22.48 11.59
C PHE A 72 -12.69 -22.53 13.12
N CYS A 73 -13.84 -22.40 13.80
CA CYS A 73 -13.88 -22.24 15.25
C CYS A 73 -14.86 -23.17 15.99
N GLY A 74 -15.55 -24.07 15.27
CA GLY A 74 -16.52 -25.00 15.84
C GLY A 74 -17.83 -24.38 16.34
N THR A 75 -18.04 -23.08 16.14
CA THR A 75 -19.24 -22.39 16.63
C THR A 75 -20.49 -22.77 15.83
N VAL A 76 -21.59 -23.04 16.53
CA VAL A 76 -22.92 -23.29 15.93
C VAL A 76 -23.59 -21.96 15.56
N ASN A 77 -23.94 -21.80 14.29
CA ASN A 77 -24.58 -20.62 13.73
C ASN A 77 -25.94 -20.97 13.12
N PRO A 78 -27.05 -20.36 13.58
CA PRO A 78 -28.34 -20.53 12.92
C PRO A 78 -28.34 -19.83 11.55
N VAL A 79 -29.03 -20.40 10.57
CA VAL A 79 -29.15 -19.82 9.23
C VAL A 79 -30.56 -19.99 8.68
N ASP A 80 -31.02 -19.00 7.93
CA ASP A 80 -32.26 -19.10 7.15
C ASP A 80 -31.91 -19.56 5.73
N ILE A 81 -32.36 -20.77 5.37
CA ILE A 81 -32.11 -21.39 4.06
C ILE A 81 -32.62 -20.50 2.90
N ALA A 82 -33.69 -19.73 3.09
CA ALA A 82 -34.26 -18.88 2.05
C ALA A 82 -33.34 -17.71 1.67
N SER A 83 -32.49 -17.29 2.60
CA SER A 83 -31.55 -16.17 2.41
C SER A 83 -30.27 -16.57 1.66
N ILE A 84 -29.97 -17.87 1.58
CA ILE A 84 -28.69 -18.42 1.15
C ILE A 84 -28.59 -18.53 -0.36
N GLU A 85 -27.52 -17.96 -0.91
CA GLU A 85 -27.14 -18.19 -2.30
C GLU A 85 -26.51 -19.58 -2.43
N LYS A 86 -27.06 -20.42 -3.31
CA LYS A 86 -26.54 -21.78 -3.54
C LYS A 86 -25.37 -21.78 -4.52
N ASN A 87 -24.55 -22.84 -4.46
CA ASN A 87 -23.45 -23.09 -5.39
C ASN A 87 -22.47 -21.91 -5.51
N LEU A 88 -22.04 -21.41 -4.36
CA LEU A 88 -21.05 -20.35 -4.30
C LEU A 88 -19.66 -20.89 -4.65
N PRO A 89 -18.91 -20.26 -5.55
CA PRO A 89 -17.53 -20.64 -5.81
C PRO A 89 -16.65 -20.30 -4.60
N SER A 90 -15.43 -20.82 -4.58
CA SER A 90 -14.46 -20.48 -3.52
C SER A 90 -13.95 -19.04 -3.56
N ASP A 91 -14.20 -18.28 -4.64
CA ASP A 91 -13.75 -16.90 -4.84
C ASP A 91 -14.94 -16.02 -5.24
N ILE A 92 -15.35 -15.13 -4.33
CA ILE A 92 -16.61 -14.37 -4.39
C ILE A 92 -16.34 -12.91 -4.05
N ASP A 93 -16.99 -11.97 -4.75
CA ASP A 93 -16.96 -10.54 -4.42
C ASP A 93 -18.38 -10.07 -4.06
N PHE A 94 -18.56 -9.70 -2.80
CA PHE A 94 -19.80 -9.17 -2.26
C PHE A 94 -19.81 -7.66 -2.40
N LEU A 95 -20.87 -7.11 -2.98
CA LEU A 95 -21.20 -5.69 -2.93
C LEU A 95 -21.92 -5.42 -1.61
N ILE A 96 -21.24 -4.78 -0.67
CA ILE A 96 -21.76 -4.44 0.65
C ILE A 96 -22.59 -3.16 0.55
N GLU A 97 -22.02 -2.11 -0.04
CA GLU A 97 -22.68 -0.82 -0.18
C GLU A 97 -22.40 -0.25 -1.58
N ALA A 98 -23.45 0.11 -2.30
CA ALA A 98 -23.33 0.81 -3.56
C ALA A 98 -23.34 2.33 -3.31
N LEU A 99 -22.50 3.09 -4.02
CA LEU A 99 -22.66 4.55 -3.98
C LEU A 99 -24.02 4.95 -4.53
N GLN A 100 -24.81 5.62 -3.69
CA GLN A 100 -26.00 6.30 -4.15
C GLN A 100 -25.56 7.50 -5.01
N LYS A 101 -25.58 7.34 -6.34
CA LYS A 101 -25.51 8.50 -7.24
C LYS A 101 -26.74 9.36 -6.98
N ASN A 102 -26.58 10.42 -6.20
CA ASN A 102 -27.56 11.50 -6.15
C ASN A 102 -27.73 12.00 -7.58
N LYS A 103 -28.89 11.73 -8.18
CA LYS A 103 -29.29 12.28 -9.47
C LYS A 103 -29.42 13.80 -9.29
N ILE A 104 -28.32 14.53 -9.45
CA ILE A 104 -28.39 15.93 -9.82
C ILE A 104 -28.93 15.92 -11.25
N LYS A 105 -30.21 16.30 -11.39
CA LYS A 105 -30.80 16.56 -12.70
C LYS A 105 -30.05 17.76 -13.31
N ASP A 106 -29.78 17.64 -14.60
CA ASP A 106 -29.28 18.67 -15.52
C ASP A 106 -27.75 18.88 -15.59
N GLU A 107 -27.08 18.03 -16.39
CA GLU A 107 -25.93 18.44 -17.21
C GLU A 107 -25.88 17.62 -18.51
N PRO A 108 -25.44 18.20 -19.65
CA PRO A 108 -25.61 17.62 -20.98
C PRO A 108 -24.68 16.42 -21.20
N LYS A 109 -25.19 15.42 -21.91
CA LYS A 109 -24.48 14.19 -22.28
C LYS A 109 -23.20 14.49 -23.05
N ILE A 110 -22.05 14.45 -22.38
CA ILE A 110 -20.76 14.19 -23.01
C ILE A 110 -20.54 12.68 -23.01
N THR A 111 -20.28 12.16 -24.20
CA THR A 111 -20.07 10.74 -24.50
C THR A 111 -18.80 10.16 -23.87
N LYS A 112 -18.96 9.00 -23.23
CA LYS A 112 -17.94 7.99 -22.88
C LYS A 112 -16.72 8.47 -22.05
N VAL A 113 -16.96 8.91 -20.82
CA VAL A 113 -16.12 8.57 -19.66
C VAL A 113 -17.07 8.32 -18.50
N SER A 114 -16.95 7.18 -17.82
CA SER A 114 -17.73 6.91 -16.60
C SER A 114 -17.44 8.02 -15.59
N THR A 115 -18.44 8.84 -15.28
CA THR A 115 -18.36 9.89 -14.27
C THR A 115 -18.17 9.26 -12.88
N THR A 116 -16.90 9.12 -12.48
CA THR A 116 -16.50 9.31 -11.10
C THR A 116 -16.47 10.82 -10.86
N GLU A 117 -17.16 11.30 -9.81
CA GLU A 117 -16.86 12.64 -9.30
C GLU A 117 -15.35 12.72 -9.08
N GLY A 118 -14.71 13.70 -9.72
CA GLY A 118 -13.25 13.73 -9.85
C GLY A 118 -12.58 13.73 -8.47
N ASP A 119 -11.63 12.82 -8.29
CA ASP A 119 -10.73 12.83 -7.14
C ASP A 119 -10.08 14.23 -7.02
N LEU A 120 -9.88 14.68 -5.78
CA LEU A 120 -9.11 15.89 -5.50
C LEU A 120 -7.62 15.54 -5.52
N TYR A 121 -6.83 16.34 -6.24
CA TYR A 121 -5.38 16.24 -6.24
C TYR A 121 -4.79 17.52 -5.62
N ILE A 122 -3.99 17.35 -4.56
CA ILE A 122 -3.34 18.47 -3.87
C ILE A 122 -1.82 18.33 -4.01
N SER A 123 -1.19 19.33 -4.62
CA SER A 123 0.27 19.46 -4.60
C SER A 123 0.69 20.31 -3.41
N VAL A 124 1.54 19.76 -2.55
CA VAL A 124 2.10 20.43 -1.38
C VAL A 124 3.59 20.59 -1.64
N ILE A 125 4.03 21.82 -1.93
CA ILE A 125 5.36 22.11 -2.48
C ILE A 125 6.16 22.95 -1.50
N ASP A 126 7.31 22.43 -1.14
CA ASP A 126 8.34 23.19 -0.45
C ASP A 126 8.96 24.23 -1.38
N ILE A 127 8.84 25.50 -0.99
CA ILE A 127 9.47 26.64 -1.67
C ILE A 127 10.51 27.30 -0.76
N SER A 128 11.08 26.56 0.19
CA SER A 128 12.14 27.06 1.06
C SER A 128 13.47 27.29 0.33
N GLY A 129 14.45 27.89 1.02
CA GLY A 129 15.69 28.35 0.42
C GLY A 129 16.56 27.19 -0.02
N SER A 130 16.43 26.04 0.65
CA SER A 130 17.09 24.79 0.29
C SER A 130 16.58 24.24 -1.05
N MET A 131 15.35 24.58 -1.45
CA MET A 131 14.76 24.23 -2.74
C MET A 131 15.18 25.18 -3.88
N SER A 132 16.00 26.19 -3.62
CA SER A 132 16.39 27.20 -4.63
C SER A 132 17.19 26.63 -5.81
N GLY A 133 17.25 27.39 -6.90
CA GLY A 133 18.03 27.05 -8.09
C GLY A 133 17.46 25.87 -8.87
N ALA A 134 18.29 24.86 -9.15
CA ALA A 134 17.92 23.74 -10.03
C ALA A 134 16.79 22.87 -9.46
N LYS A 135 16.68 22.74 -8.13
CA LYS A 135 15.67 21.91 -7.47
C LYS A 135 14.24 22.41 -7.76
N ILE A 136 13.96 23.68 -7.46
CA ILE A 136 12.63 24.27 -7.70
C ILE A 136 12.29 24.31 -9.20
N GLU A 137 13.25 24.58 -10.08
CA GLU A 137 13.00 24.59 -11.53
C GLU A 137 12.67 23.19 -12.07
N ALA A 138 13.33 22.15 -11.58
CA ALA A 138 12.96 20.77 -11.87
C ALA A 138 11.52 20.47 -11.38
N VAL A 139 11.20 20.86 -10.14
CA VAL A 139 9.87 20.65 -9.55
C VAL A 139 8.78 21.32 -10.38
N LYS A 140 8.99 22.59 -10.75
CA LYS A 140 8.07 23.33 -11.62
C LYS A 140 7.84 22.60 -12.93
N LYS A 141 8.92 22.20 -13.61
CA LYS A 141 8.85 21.52 -14.91
C LYS A 141 8.01 20.24 -14.82
N SER A 142 8.27 19.39 -13.83
CA SER A 142 7.55 18.12 -13.69
C SER A 142 6.11 18.29 -13.21
N LEU A 143 5.82 19.31 -12.40
CA LEU A 143 4.44 19.64 -12.02
C LEU A 143 3.63 20.23 -13.20
N ILE A 144 4.24 21.09 -14.01
CA ILE A 144 3.64 21.62 -15.25
C ILE A 144 3.29 20.46 -16.19
N GLN A 145 4.20 19.51 -16.36
CA GLN A 145 3.92 18.32 -17.18
C GLN A 145 2.78 17.49 -16.58
N THR A 146 2.71 17.38 -15.26
CA THR A 146 1.62 16.70 -14.56
C THR A 146 0.26 17.35 -14.79
N LEU A 147 0.19 18.67 -14.73
CA LEU A 147 -1.04 19.42 -15.03
C LEU A 147 -1.48 19.25 -16.48
N LYS A 148 -0.53 19.27 -17.43
CA LYS A 148 -0.80 19.03 -18.86
C LYS A 148 -1.34 17.62 -19.10
N ASP A 149 -0.74 16.62 -18.47
CA ASP A 149 -1.17 15.23 -18.60
C ASP A 149 -2.55 15.01 -17.97
N PHE A 150 -2.83 15.62 -16.81
CA PHE A 150 -4.16 15.57 -16.19
C PHE A 150 -5.22 16.29 -17.04
N LYS A 151 -4.88 17.40 -17.70
CA LYS A 151 -5.79 18.06 -18.65
C LYS A 151 -6.29 17.11 -19.74
N ILE A 152 -5.42 16.21 -20.21
CA ILE A 152 -5.73 15.24 -21.28
C ILE A 152 -6.42 13.99 -20.70
N ASN A 153 -5.84 13.39 -19.66
CA ASN A 153 -6.19 12.05 -19.21
C ASN A 153 -7.21 12.03 -18.07
N SER A 154 -7.38 13.13 -17.33
CA SER A 154 -8.26 13.22 -16.16
C SER A 154 -8.80 14.65 -15.97
N PRO A 155 -9.51 15.21 -16.98
CA PRO A 155 -9.90 16.63 -16.98
C PRO A 155 -10.88 17.00 -15.87
N THR A 156 -11.59 16.04 -15.29
CA THR A 156 -12.57 16.26 -14.22
C THR A 156 -11.94 16.35 -12.83
N THR A 157 -10.68 15.94 -12.67
CA THR A 157 -9.92 16.01 -11.41
C THR A 157 -9.91 17.44 -10.88
N LYS A 158 -10.14 17.60 -9.58
CA LYS A 158 -10.03 18.89 -8.89
C LYS A 158 -8.59 19.12 -8.45
N TYR A 159 -8.14 20.36 -8.43
CA TYR A 159 -6.75 20.68 -8.10
C TYR A 159 -6.63 21.80 -7.09
N ILE A 160 -5.77 21.62 -6.09
CA ILE A 160 -5.35 22.63 -5.13
C ILE A 160 -3.82 22.66 -5.09
N LEU A 161 -3.25 23.86 -5.02
CA LEU A 161 -1.83 24.06 -4.80
C LEU A 161 -1.61 24.64 -3.40
N ILE A 162 -0.70 24.03 -2.65
CA ILE A 162 -0.20 24.55 -1.38
C ILE A 162 1.30 24.73 -1.55
N ALA A 163 1.79 25.95 -1.40
CA ALA A 163 3.22 26.24 -1.34
C ALA A 163 3.57 26.63 0.09
N PHE A 164 4.73 26.22 0.60
CA PHE A 164 5.12 26.54 1.97
C PHE A 164 6.61 26.84 2.12
N GLU A 165 6.88 27.69 3.09
CA GLU A 165 8.19 28.07 3.62
C GLU A 165 8.01 28.27 5.14
N SER A 166 8.44 29.37 5.77
CA SER A 166 7.99 29.76 7.12
C SER A 166 6.46 29.97 7.26
N SER A 167 5.77 30.22 6.14
CA SER A 167 4.31 30.37 6.03
C SER A 167 3.70 29.35 5.09
N VAL A 168 2.37 29.18 5.16
CA VAL A 168 1.62 28.32 4.23
C VAL A 168 0.76 29.19 3.30
N TYR A 169 1.01 29.09 2.00
CA TYR A 169 0.26 29.74 0.94
C TYR A 169 -0.71 28.75 0.30
N TYR A 170 -1.99 28.93 0.59
CA TYR A 170 -3.06 28.06 0.10
C TYR A 170 -3.74 28.66 -1.14
N TYR A 171 -3.53 28.04 -2.29
CA TYR A 171 -4.14 28.44 -3.56
C TYR A 171 -5.36 27.57 -3.86
N LEU A 172 -6.55 28.11 -3.62
CA LEU A 172 -7.81 27.46 -4.01
C LEU A 172 -8.07 27.57 -5.52
N ARG A 173 -7.60 28.66 -6.14
CA ARG A 173 -7.70 28.96 -7.57
C ARG A 173 -6.46 29.70 -8.06
N HIS A 174 -6.13 29.55 -9.34
CA HIS A 174 -4.96 30.19 -9.95
C HIS A 174 -5.12 31.70 -10.17
N ASP A 175 -6.35 32.20 -10.29
CA ASP A 175 -6.69 33.59 -10.64
C ASP A 175 -6.89 34.48 -9.41
N LYS A 176 -6.69 33.93 -8.21
CA LYS A 176 -6.85 34.63 -6.94
C LYS A 176 -5.56 34.59 -6.14
N ASN A 177 -5.45 35.56 -5.22
CA ASN A 177 -4.36 35.56 -4.26
C ASN A 177 -4.50 34.38 -3.29
N PRO A 178 -3.39 33.77 -2.87
CA PRO A 178 -3.43 32.69 -1.89
C PRO A 178 -3.91 33.19 -0.54
N SER A 179 -4.58 32.31 0.22
CA SER A 179 -4.73 32.52 1.65
C SER A 179 -3.38 32.26 2.32
N ASN A 180 -2.86 33.25 3.04
CA ASN A 180 -1.58 33.15 3.73
C ASN A 180 -1.81 32.84 5.22
N PHE A 181 -1.18 31.79 5.72
CA PHE A 181 -1.24 31.38 7.13
C PHE A 181 0.17 31.43 7.73
N THR A 182 0.35 32.21 8.79
CA THR A 182 1.68 32.53 9.36
C THR A 182 1.65 32.60 10.89
N GLY A 183 2.84 32.67 11.50
CA GLY A 183 3.01 32.96 12.93
C GLY A 183 2.50 31.86 13.87
N ASP A 184 2.00 32.27 15.04
CA ASP A 184 1.56 31.37 16.12
C ASP A 184 0.43 30.41 15.70
N LEU A 185 -0.31 30.75 14.64
CA LEU A 185 -1.36 29.90 14.07
C LEU A 185 -0.81 28.52 13.68
N LEU A 186 0.42 28.45 13.19
CA LEU A 186 1.07 27.23 12.72
C LEU A 186 1.40 26.24 13.85
N PHE A 187 1.19 26.64 15.11
CA PHE A 187 1.40 25.84 16.32
C PHE A 187 0.09 25.33 16.95
N ASN A 188 -1.08 25.59 16.34
CA ASN A 188 -2.39 25.21 16.88
C ASN A 188 -3.32 24.60 15.81
N LEU A 189 -3.55 23.28 15.87
CA LEU A 189 -4.41 22.55 14.90
C LEU A 189 -5.85 23.08 14.84
N GLU A 190 -6.47 23.31 15.99
CA GLU A 190 -7.84 23.84 16.06
C GLU A 190 -7.92 25.27 15.52
N GLY A 191 -6.89 26.08 15.81
CA GLY A 191 -6.72 27.41 15.24
C GLY A 191 -6.65 27.37 13.72
N MET A 192 -5.76 26.53 13.16
CA MET A 192 -5.61 26.33 11.71
C MET A 192 -6.93 25.90 11.07
N LYS A 193 -7.62 24.93 11.64
CA LYS A 193 -8.90 24.42 11.13
C LYS A 193 -10.00 25.49 11.13
N SER A 194 -10.08 26.28 12.21
CA SER A 194 -11.04 27.38 12.32
C SER A 194 -10.78 28.46 11.28
N GLU A 195 -9.53 28.90 11.15
CA GLU A 195 -9.15 29.96 10.21
C GLU A 195 -9.30 29.51 8.75
N PHE A 196 -8.93 28.27 8.44
CA PHE A 196 -9.17 27.66 7.14
C PHE A 196 -10.66 27.67 6.77
N LYS A 197 -11.53 27.24 7.70
CA LYS A 197 -12.98 27.26 7.46
C LYS A 197 -13.51 28.68 7.23
N LYS A 198 -12.93 29.71 7.87
CA LYS A 198 -13.31 31.11 7.61
C LYS A 198 -12.85 31.58 6.24
N SER A 199 -11.63 31.25 5.82
CA SER A 199 -11.08 31.70 4.53
C SER A 199 -11.86 31.11 3.34
N ILE A 200 -12.26 29.84 3.41
CA ILE A 200 -13.00 29.15 2.33
C ILE A 200 -14.52 29.32 2.39
N LYS A 201 -15.09 29.88 3.47
CA LYS A 201 -16.56 30.07 3.62
C LYS A 201 -17.16 30.87 2.46
N LYS A 202 -16.40 31.82 1.91
CA LYS A 202 -16.84 32.70 0.80
C LYS A 202 -16.69 32.04 -0.57
N GLU A 203 -15.94 30.95 -0.69
CA GLU A 203 -15.61 30.33 -1.96
C GLU A 203 -15.48 28.81 -1.83
N LYS A 204 -16.55 28.11 -2.21
CA LYS A 204 -16.62 26.63 -2.13
C LYS A 204 -16.41 25.92 -3.48
N ARG A 205 -16.27 26.67 -4.57
CA ARG A 205 -16.15 26.07 -5.91
C ARG A 205 -14.71 25.67 -6.18
N LEU A 206 -14.47 24.38 -6.26
CA LEU A 206 -13.24 23.81 -6.79
C LEU A 206 -13.31 23.71 -8.32
N GLY A 207 -12.34 24.34 -8.98
CA GLY A 207 -12.17 24.23 -10.42
C GLY A 207 -11.64 22.86 -10.85
N SER A 208 -12.03 22.36 -12.02
CA SER A 208 -11.40 21.16 -12.57
C SER A 208 -10.11 21.51 -13.31
N ILE A 209 -9.20 20.53 -13.44
CA ILE A 209 -7.97 20.71 -14.20
C ILE A 209 -8.27 20.99 -15.67
N GLY A 210 -9.27 20.35 -16.26
CA GLY A 210 -9.68 20.61 -17.63
C GLY A 210 -10.03 22.08 -17.89
N GLU A 211 -10.68 22.73 -16.93
CA GLU A 211 -11.04 24.16 -17.01
C GLU A 211 -9.84 25.08 -16.79
N PHE A 212 -8.94 24.74 -15.87
CA PHE A 212 -8.00 25.68 -15.28
C PHE A 212 -6.52 25.33 -15.43
N ALA A 213 -6.18 24.25 -16.15
CA ALA A 213 -4.80 23.78 -16.29
C ALA A 213 -3.83 24.87 -16.73
N ASP A 214 -4.17 25.68 -17.73
CA ASP A 214 -3.26 26.70 -18.26
C ASP A 214 -3.00 27.82 -17.24
N GLY A 215 -4.01 28.13 -16.41
CA GLY A 215 -3.85 29.07 -15.30
C GLY A 215 -2.97 28.52 -14.18
N TRP A 216 -3.14 27.23 -13.84
CA TRP A 216 -2.27 26.55 -12.88
C TRP A 216 -0.84 26.43 -13.36
N VAL A 217 -0.61 26.16 -14.66
CA VAL A 217 0.74 26.13 -15.26
C VAL A 217 1.45 27.46 -15.04
N ARG A 218 0.81 28.59 -15.38
CA ARG A 218 1.40 29.92 -15.13
C ARG A 218 1.70 30.15 -13.65
N LYS A 219 0.79 29.74 -12.77
CA LYS A 219 0.97 29.90 -11.32
C LYS A 219 2.17 29.11 -10.79
N VAL A 220 2.40 27.91 -11.32
CA VAL A 220 3.56 27.07 -10.98
C VAL A 220 4.85 27.69 -11.51
N GLU A 221 4.85 28.23 -12.74
CA GLU A 221 6.02 28.94 -13.32
C GLU A 221 6.46 30.12 -12.44
N GLU A 222 5.51 30.83 -11.83
CA GLU A 222 5.72 31.99 -10.96
C GLU A 222 6.28 31.67 -9.56
N LEU A 223 6.32 30.40 -9.14
CA LEU A 223 6.81 30.03 -7.80
C LEU A 223 8.26 30.47 -7.60
N LYS A 224 8.61 30.96 -6.42
CA LYS A 224 9.97 31.39 -6.09
C LYS A 224 10.37 30.80 -4.75
N SER A 225 11.66 30.51 -4.60
CA SER A 225 12.23 30.09 -3.32
C SER A 225 12.27 31.27 -2.34
N LEU A 226 11.91 31.00 -1.08
CA LEU A 226 11.85 31.89 0.09
C LEU A 226 12.49 31.17 1.29
N ASP A 227 12.54 31.72 2.51
CA ASP A 227 13.32 31.11 3.61
C ASP A 227 12.49 30.32 4.66
N MET A 228 13.08 29.26 5.25
CA MET A 228 12.53 28.29 6.25
C MET A 228 11.39 27.35 5.77
N THR A 229 10.97 26.37 6.59
CA THR A 229 10.18 25.20 6.16
C THR A 229 9.07 24.77 7.17
N ALA A 230 7.80 25.05 6.87
CA ALA A 230 6.60 24.73 7.65
C ALA A 230 5.83 23.53 7.08
N LEU A 231 6.49 22.37 7.01
CA LEU A 231 5.97 21.14 6.40
C LEU A 231 4.69 20.61 7.06
N GLY A 232 4.71 20.48 8.40
CA GLY A 232 3.61 19.88 9.16
C GLY A 232 2.30 20.67 9.02
N PRO A 233 2.30 22.01 9.19
CA PRO A 233 1.13 22.84 8.92
C PRO A 233 0.63 22.72 7.47
N ALA A 234 1.53 22.73 6.48
CA ALA A 234 1.14 22.60 5.08
C ALA A 234 0.43 21.27 4.78
N LEU A 235 0.95 20.17 5.33
CA LEU A 235 0.31 18.86 5.25
C LEU A 235 -1.07 18.86 5.93
N TYR A 236 -1.19 19.46 7.12
CA TYR A 236 -2.48 19.53 7.82
C TYR A 236 -3.53 20.30 7.01
N PHE A 237 -3.18 21.45 6.41
CA PHE A 237 -4.07 22.20 5.52
C PHE A 237 -4.52 21.35 4.32
N ALA A 238 -3.63 20.54 3.74
CA ALA A 238 -3.99 19.63 2.67
C ALA A 238 -5.02 18.59 3.14
N ILE A 239 -4.80 17.97 4.31
CA ILE A 239 -5.70 16.94 4.84
C ILE A 239 -7.09 17.50 5.16
N ILE A 240 -7.17 18.63 5.86
CA ILE A 240 -8.47 19.24 6.21
C ILE A 240 -9.23 19.73 4.98
N SER A 241 -8.55 19.97 3.85
CA SER A 241 -9.22 20.32 2.59
C SER A 241 -10.12 19.18 2.12
N TYR A 242 -9.67 17.93 2.21
CA TYR A 242 -10.50 16.77 1.89
C TYR A 242 -11.70 16.66 2.83
N GLU A 243 -11.52 16.89 4.14
CA GLU A 243 -12.60 16.89 5.12
C GLU A 243 -13.65 17.96 4.80
N VAL A 244 -13.22 19.20 4.51
CA VAL A 244 -14.14 20.32 4.29
C VAL A 244 -14.87 20.22 2.96
N PHE A 245 -14.16 19.88 1.89
CA PHE A 245 -14.77 19.77 0.56
C PHE A 245 -15.47 18.41 0.35
N LYS A 246 -15.30 17.45 1.26
CA LYS A 246 -15.85 16.09 1.19
C LYS A 246 -15.43 15.33 -0.07
N TYR A 247 -14.13 15.42 -0.40
CA TYR A 247 -13.53 14.66 -1.48
C TYR A 247 -12.64 13.55 -0.93
N SER A 248 -12.33 12.58 -1.78
CA SER A 248 -11.19 11.68 -1.63
C SER A 248 -10.15 12.00 -2.70
N GLY A 249 -8.94 11.45 -2.59
CA GLY A 249 -7.94 11.60 -3.65
C GLY A 249 -6.51 11.50 -3.16
N ARG A 250 -5.64 12.35 -3.70
CA ARG A 250 -4.18 12.20 -3.57
C ARG A 250 -3.47 13.51 -3.22
N ILE A 251 -2.58 13.43 -2.24
CA ILE A 251 -1.60 14.47 -1.91
C ILE A 251 -0.25 14.03 -2.47
N THR A 252 0.43 14.93 -3.19
CA THR A 252 1.86 14.77 -3.49
C THR A 252 2.61 15.83 -2.70
N LEU A 253 3.38 15.36 -1.71
CA LEU A 253 4.21 16.17 -0.83
C LEU A 253 5.63 16.21 -1.37
N LEU A 254 6.11 17.38 -1.77
CA LEU A 254 7.48 17.60 -2.19
C LEU A 254 8.21 18.37 -1.11
N THR A 255 9.38 17.87 -0.70
CA THR A 255 10.23 18.54 0.29
C THR A 255 11.68 18.14 0.07
N ASP A 256 12.61 18.99 0.49
CA ASP A 256 14.04 18.67 0.54
C ASP A 256 14.59 18.46 1.96
N GLY A 257 13.73 18.47 2.98
CA GLY A 257 14.03 17.95 4.31
C GLY A 257 14.26 18.98 5.41
N LEU A 258 13.82 18.57 6.60
CA LEU A 258 13.79 19.27 7.90
C LEU A 258 12.71 20.36 8.02
N ALA A 259 11.49 19.90 8.30
CA ALA A 259 10.46 20.74 8.92
C ALA A 259 11.07 21.40 10.17
N ASN A 260 11.23 22.72 10.15
CA ASN A 260 11.88 23.48 11.23
C ASN A 260 10.94 24.53 11.85
N GLN A 261 9.74 24.71 11.29
CA GLN A 261 8.73 25.66 11.72
C GLN A 261 7.36 24.99 11.94
N GLY A 262 6.67 25.35 13.02
CA GLY A 262 5.31 24.88 13.32
C GLY A 262 5.22 23.49 13.96
N ILE A 263 4.00 22.95 14.06
CA ILE A 263 3.76 21.57 14.52
C ILE A 263 4.44 20.57 13.56
N GLY A 264 5.01 19.49 14.10
CA GLY A 264 5.67 18.46 13.28
C GLY A 264 7.11 18.83 12.91
N ASN A 265 7.72 19.72 13.68
CA ASN A 265 9.13 20.07 13.60
C ASN A 265 10.01 18.80 13.73
N LEU A 266 10.78 18.51 12.68
CA LEU A 266 11.72 17.40 12.58
C LEU A 266 13.15 17.77 13.00
N SER A 267 13.42 19.07 13.25
CA SER A 267 14.67 19.54 13.84
C SER A 267 14.64 19.35 15.36
N GLY A 268 15.43 18.37 15.83
CA GLY A 268 15.44 17.87 17.20
C GLY A 268 14.59 16.60 17.35
N THR A 269 15.16 15.56 17.96
CA THR A 269 14.51 14.28 18.27
C THR A 269 13.42 14.45 19.32
N SER A 270 12.36 15.18 18.99
CA SER A 270 11.19 15.31 19.84
C SER A 270 10.22 14.15 19.56
N PRO A 271 9.82 13.37 20.58
CA PRO A 271 8.77 12.34 20.43
C PRO A 271 7.43 12.88 19.90
N GLY A 272 7.24 14.21 19.88
CA GLY A 272 6.05 14.89 19.39
C GLY A 272 5.90 14.85 17.87
N ALA A 273 6.99 14.94 17.10
CA ALA A 273 6.92 14.94 15.65
C ALA A 273 6.49 13.58 15.10
N GLU A 274 7.03 12.50 15.65
CA GLU A 274 6.67 11.14 15.26
C GLU A 274 5.18 10.85 15.50
N LYS A 275 4.66 11.21 16.68
CA LYS A 275 3.24 11.08 17.01
C LYS A 275 2.35 11.94 16.12
N PHE A 276 2.80 13.15 15.77
CA PHE A 276 2.09 14.03 14.87
C PHE A 276 1.91 13.38 13.48
N TYR A 277 2.98 12.94 12.83
CA TYR A 277 2.88 12.31 11.51
C TYR A 277 2.11 10.97 11.55
N ASP A 278 2.18 10.22 12.65
CA ASP A 278 1.33 9.03 12.84
C ASP A 278 -0.16 9.37 12.89
N SER A 279 -0.51 10.46 13.58
CA SER A 279 -1.89 10.98 13.68
C SER A 279 -2.37 11.53 12.35
N MET A 280 -1.50 12.21 11.59
CA MET A 280 -1.80 12.68 10.23
C MET A 280 -2.03 11.51 9.28
N ALA A 281 -1.23 10.45 9.39
CA ALA A 281 -1.39 9.23 8.59
C ALA A 281 -2.73 8.53 8.87
N GLU A 282 -3.18 8.52 10.13
CA GLU A 282 -4.52 8.02 10.50
C GLU A 282 -5.64 8.89 9.92
N LEU A 283 -5.50 10.21 10.03
CA LEU A 283 -6.49 11.14 9.48
C LEU A 283 -6.59 11.03 7.95
N CYS A 284 -5.46 10.83 7.26
CA CYS A 284 -5.45 10.55 5.82
C CYS A 284 -6.23 9.28 5.49
N ASN A 285 -5.98 8.19 6.21
CA ASN A 285 -6.65 6.91 5.96
C ASN A 285 -8.17 7.03 6.20
N GLN A 286 -8.60 7.69 7.28
CA GLN A 286 -10.02 7.95 7.58
C GLN A 286 -10.75 8.74 6.48
N ASN A 287 -10.03 9.62 5.76
CA ASN A 287 -10.57 10.44 4.68
C ASN A 287 -10.29 9.86 3.29
N ASN A 288 -9.82 8.61 3.18
CA ASN A 288 -9.46 7.97 1.91
C ASN A 288 -8.45 8.78 1.08
N ILE A 289 -7.49 9.42 1.76
CA ILE A 289 -6.44 10.24 1.16
C ILE A 289 -5.19 9.41 0.98
N ILE A 290 -4.64 9.44 -0.23
CA ILE A 290 -3.38 8.82 -0.59
C ILE A 290 -2.28 9.86 -0.52
N VAL A 291 -1.21 9.64 0.25
CA VAL A 291 -0.08 10.56 0.34
C VAL A 291 1.15 9.94 -0.32
N ASP A 292 1.63 10.58 -1.39
CA ASP A 292 2.94 10.32 -1.97
C ASP A 292 3.93 11.36 -1.45
N VAL A 293 5.12 10.91 -1.03
CA VAL A 293 6.18 11.78 -0.48
C VAL A 293 7.38 11.73 -1.40
N VAL A 294 7.81 12.88 -1.89
CA VAL A 294 8.94 13.05 -2.81
C VAL A 294 10.01 13.92 -2.14
N GLY A 295 11.07 13.26 -1.70
CA GLY A 295 12.29 13.91 -1.23
C GLY A 295 13.16 14.34 -2.40
N VAL A 296 13.50 15.63 -2.50
CA VAL A 296 14.45 16.15 -3.50
C VAL A 296 15.84 16.33 -2.88
N SER A 297 16.82 15.55 -3.32
CA SER A 297 18.23 15.69 -2.94
C SER A 297 19.06 16.28 -4.09
N ALA A 298 20.08 17.08 -3.78
CA ALA A 298 21.14 17.42 -4.72
C ALA A 298 22.41 16.59 -4.46
N SER A 299 23.25 16.45 -5.48
CA SER A 299 24.53 15.75 -5.37
C SER A 299 25.40 16.38 -4.27
N GLY A 300 25.78 15.57 -3.27
CA GLY A 300 26.55 16.03 -2.11
C GLY A 300 25.74 16.52 -0.92
N ASP A 301 24.39 16.51 -1.00
CA ASP A 301 23.54 16.73 0.16
C ASP A 301 23.66 15.53 1.12
N ASN A 302 24.21 15.77 2.31
CA ASN A 302 24.30 14.77 3.39
C ASN A 302 23.23 14.97 4.47
N ASN A 303 22.30 15.92 4.27
CA ASN A 303 21.28 16.24 5.26
C ASN A 303 20.17 15.18 5.23
N GLU A 304 19.93 14.53 6.37
CA GLU A 304 18.80 13.61 6.52
C GLU A 304 17.47 14.37 6.47
N MET A 305 16.55 13.88 5.67
CA MET A 305 15.32 14.61 5.33
C MET A 305 14.12 14.16 6.17
N GLY A 306 14.35 13.38 7.23
CA GLY A 306 13.29 12.80 8.05
C GLY A 306 12.34 11.86 7.28
N LEU A 307 12.76 11.32 6.13
CA LEU A 307 11.90 10.48 5.26
C LEU A 307 11.42 9.21 5.95
N GLN A 308 12.13 8.73 6.98
CA GLN A 308 11.66 7.61 7.78
C GLN A 308 10.36 7.96 8.54
N SER A 309 10.28 9.16 9.12
CA SER A 309 9.07 9.66 9.79
C SER A 309 7.94 9.94 8.80
N LEU A 310 8.25 10.53 7.65
CA LEU A 310 7.27 10.80 6.59
C LEU A 310 6.80 9.52 5.88
N GLY A 311 7.61 8.48 5.85
CA GLY A 311 7.26 7.17 5.29
C GLY A 311 6.06 6.53 5.98
N LYS A 312 5.77 6.88 7.23
CA LYS A 312 4.54 6.45 7.93
C LYS A 312 3.25 6.89 7.22
N LEU A 313 3.27 8.07 6.59
CA LEU A 313 2.15 8.55 5.78
C LEU A 313 1.93 7.59 4.62
N THR A 314 2.99 7.28 3.87
CA THR A 314 2.89 6.40 2.70
C THR A 314 2.60 4.95 3.09
N ASP A 315 2.99 4.51 4.29
CA ASP A 315 2.64 3.21 4.90
C ASP A 315 1.15 3.07 5.20
N LYS A 316 0.53 4.03 5.90
CA LYS A 316 -0.89 3.91 6.25
C LYS A 316 -1.82 4.23 5.07
N THR A 317 -1.44 5.13 4.17
CA THR A 317 -2.32 5.56 3.07
C THR A 317 -2.14 4.75 1.79
N GLY A 318 -1.06 3.98 1.70
CA GLY A 318 -0.70 3.24 0.51
C GLY A 318 -0.17 4.10 -0.65
N GLY A 319 0.34 5.30 -0.38
CA GLY A 319 1.16 6.03 -1.36
C GLY A 319 2.59 5.50 -1.42
N THR A 320 3.49 6.22 -2.08
CA THR A 320 4.89 5.81 -2.26
C THR A 320 5.86 6.89 -1.77
N LEU A 321 6.97 6.45 -1.19
CA LEU A 321 8.10 7.28 -0.82
C LEU A 321 9.14 7.28 -1.95
N TYR A 322 9.58 8.47 -2.33
CA TYR A 322 10.62 8.70 -3.34
C TYR A 322 11.73 9.58 -2.77
N LEU A 323 12.96 9.32 -3.19
CA LEU A 323 14.12 10.19 -3.03
C LEU A 323 14.72 10.32 -4.41
N ILE A 324 14.80 11.56 -4.91
CA ILE A 324 15.16 11.84 -6.30
C ILE A 324 16.23 12.90 -6.40
N SER A 325 17.08 12.74 -7.41
CA SER A 325 17.88 13.85 -7.94
C SER A 325 17.06 14.71 -8.91
N SER A 326 17.62 15.82 -9.36
CA SER A 326 16.96 16.69 -10.35
C SER A 326 16.80 16.00 -11.72
N GLU A 327 17.69 15.08 -12.07
CA GLU A 327 17.68 14.33 -13.34
C GLU A 327 16.59 13.25 -13.37
N GLU A 328 16.27 12.65 -12.22
CA GLU A 328 15.32 11.54 -12.11
C GLU A 328 13.86 12.00 -11.97
N MET A 329 13.64 13.30 -11.77
CA MET A 329 12.34 13.86 -11.41
C MET A 329 11.25 13.55 -12.43
N GLU A 330 11.52 13.70 -13.74
CA GLU A 330 10.50 13.45 -14.76
C GLU A 330 10.07 11.97 -14.80
N SER A 331 11.00 11.05 -14.56
CA SER A 331 10.69 9.61 -14.50
C SER A 331 9.73 9.30 -13.37
N ILE A 332 9.99 9.84 -12.18
CA ILE A 332 9.15 9.62 -10.99
C ILE A 332 7.78 10.30 -11.13
N PHE A 333 7.73 11.53 -11.64
CA PHE A 333 6.44 12.18 -11.88
C PHE A 333 5.63 11.45 -12.96
N SER A 334 6.28 10.88 -13.98
CA SER A 334 5.60 10.00 -14.95
C SER A 334 5.02 8.75 -14.29
N GLU A 335 5.75 8.14 -13.35
CA GLU A 335 5.25 7.02 -12.54
C GLU A 335 4.04 7.43 -11.68
N LEU A 336 4.11 8.56 -10.98
CA LEU A 336 3.00 9.09 -10.16
C LEU A 336 1.74 9.30 -11.00
N ARG A 337 1.87 9.84 -12.22
CA ARG A 337 0.77 10.07 -13.17
C ARG A 337 0.13 8.79 -13.69
N THR A 338 0.93 7.77 -13.93
CA THR A 338 0.49 6.49 -14.50
C THR A 338 0.01 5.50 -13.44
N THR A 339 0.39 5.70 -12.18
CA THR A 339 -0.03 4.84 -11.07
C THR A 339 -1.55 4.84 -10.91
N ARG A 340 -2.16 3.67 -11.13
CA ARG A 340 -3.58 3.42 -10.91
C ARG A 340 -3.78 2.58 -9.66
N TYR A 341 -4.59 3.10 -8.74
CA TYR A 341 -5.09 2.31 -7.63
C TYR A 341 -6.29 1.49 -8.08
N ILE A 342 -6.40 0.29 -7.50
CA ILE A 342 -7.46 -0.68 -7.81
C ILE A 342 -8.41 -0.89 -6.63
N GLY A 343 -8.04 -0.36 -5.46
CA GLY A 343 -8.89 -0.29 -4.28
C GLY A 343 -8.37 0.78 -3.31
N LYS A 344 -9.30 1.46 -2.64
CA LYS A 344 -9.07 2.36 -1.50
C LYS A 344 -9.62 1.70 -0.23
N ASP A 345 -9.20 2.16 0.96
CA ASP A 345 -9.56 1.56 2.27
C ASP A 345 -9.47 0.02 2.28
N VAL A 346 -8.35 -0.51 1.77
CA VAL A 346 -8.17 -1.94 1.63
C VAL A 346 -7.82 -2.55 2.98
N LYS A 347 -8.65 -3.49 3.42
CA LYS A 347 -8.49 -4.23 4.68
C LYS A 347 -8.45 -5.71 4.41
N VAL A 348 -7.42 -6.37 4.92
CA VAL A 348 -7.19 -7.81 4.73
C VAL A 348 -7.38 -8.52 6.06
N LYS A 349 -8.20 -9.57 6.06
CA LYS A 349 -8.38 -10.46 7.20
C LYS A 349 -8.16 -11.90 6.77
N ILE A 350 -7.35 -12.63 7.55
CA ILE A 350 -7.07 -14.05 7.33
C ILE A 350 -7.68 -14.82 8.48
N ILE A 351 -8.56 -15.76 8.15
CA ILE A 351 -9.19 -16.65 9.12
C ILE A 351 -8.58 -18.05 8.97
N VAL A 352 -8.06 -18.55 10.08
CA VAL A 352 -7.48 -19.89 10.22
C VAL A 352 -8.00 -20.54 11.51
N PRO A 353 -7.96 -21.88 11.63
CA PRO A 353 -8.30 -22.57 12.86
C PRO A 353 -7.41 -22.16 14.04
N PRO A 354 -7.89 -22.27 15.30
CA PRO A 354 -7.17 -21.84 16.50
C PRO A 354 -5.77 -22.45 16.72
N HIS A 355 -5.48 -23.58 16.09
CA HIS A 355 -4.18 -24.25 16.20
C HIS A 355 -3.16 -23.77 15.15
N ILE A 356 -3.59 -22.98 14.17
CA ILE A 356 -2.74 -22.29 13.19
C ILE A 356 -2.56 -20.84 13.61
N ILE A 357 -1.33 -20.34 13.51
CA ILE A 357 -0.98 -18.95 13.80
C ILE A 357 -0.38 -18.29 12.57
N ILE A 358 -0.52 -16.96 12.47
CA ILE A 358 0.20 -16.16 11.47
C ILE A 358 1.47 -15.66 12.16
N ARG A 359 2.61 -16.22 11.75
CA ARG A 359 3.92 -15.94 12.36
C ARG A 359 4.54 -14.66 11.84
N ASN A 360 4.38 -14.36 10.56
CA ASN A 360 5.02 -13.23 9.92
C ASN A 360 4.21 -12.74 8.72
N ILE A 361 4.22 -11.42 8.50
CA ILE A 361 3.57 -10.76 7.37
C ILE A 361 4.57 -9.80 6.72
N THR A 362 4.70 -9.86 5.39
CA THR A 362 5.57 -8.96 4.61
C THR A 362 4.89 -8.47 3.34
N GLY A 363 5.44 -7.44 2.71
CA GLY A 363 4.90 -6.89 1.47
C GLY A 363 4.28 -5.52 1.66
N ALA A 364 3.05 -5.37 1.15
CA ALA A 364 2.23 -4.17 1.32
C ALA A 364 2.04 -3.73 2.78
N TYR A 365 2.22 -4.66 3.72
CA TYR A 365 2.29 -4.43 5.16
C TYR A 365 3.36 -5.33 5.74
N SER A 366 4.01 -4.91 6.82
CA SER A 366 4.95 -5.77 7.54
C SER A 366 4.69 -5.78 9.03
N SER A 367 4.62 -6.99 9.58
CA SER A 367 4.61 -7.22 11.02
C SER A 367 5.36 -8.49 11.34
N LYS A 368 6.21 -8.42 12.37
CA LYS A 368 7.01 -9.54 12.90
C LYS A 368 6.41 -10.14 14.18
N THR A 369 5.32 -9.58 14.68
CA THR A 369 4.62 -10.12 15.85
C THR A 369 3.64 -11.19 15.40
N VAL A 370 3.49 -12.24 16.22
CA VAL A 370 2.46 -13.26 15.98
C VAL A 370 1.10 -12.57 15.99
N VAL A 371 0.43 -12.60 14.85
CA VAL A 371 -0.86 -11.95 14.66
C VAL A 371 -1.95 -13.00 14.90
N LYS A 372 -2.68 -12.88 16.01
CA LYS A 372 -3.95 -13.61 16.19
C LYS A 372 -5.05 -12.84 15.48
N SER A 373 -5.45 -13.33 14.30
CA SER A 373 -6.65 -12.92 13.56
C SER A 373 -6.95 -11.41 13.56
N SER A 374 -5.96 -10.55 13.25
CA SER A 374 -6.21 -9.12 13.16
C SER A 374 -6.48 -8.68 11.72
N GLU A 375 -7.39 -7.73 11.57
CA GLU A 375 -7.57 -6.97 10.34
C GLU A 375 -6.31 -6.16 10.05
N ILE A 376 -5.83 -6.19 8.80
CA ILE A 376 -4.67 -5.47 8.32
C ILE A 376 -5.15 -4.36 7.40
N SER A 377 -4.96 -3.10 7.79
CA SER A 377 -5.26 -1.93 6.96
C SER A 377 -4.09 -1.60 6.05
N LEU A 378 -4.32 -1.55 4.73
CA LEU A 378 -3.32 -1.29 3.69
C LEU A 378 -3.49 0.08 3.01
N GLY A 379 -4.55 0.82 3.33
CA GLY A 379 -4.91 2.07 2.66
C GLY A 379 -5.25 1.81 1.19
N ALA A 380 -4.66 2.58 0.27
CA ALA A 380 -4.82 2.35 -1.16
C ALA A 380 -3.84 1.28 -1.70
N ILE A 381 -4.33 0.46 -2.63
CA ILE A 381 -3.52 -0.61 -3.22
C ILE A 381 -3.43 -0.47 -4.75
N THR A 382 -2.26 -0.76 -5.30
CA THR A 382 -2.03 -0.86 -6.74
C THR A 382 -1.95 -2.32 -7.17
N ALA A 383 -2.02 -2.57 -8.48
CA ALA A 383 -1.90 -3.91 -9.03
C ALA A 383 -0.53 -4.57 -8.81
N GLU A 384 0.52 -3.78 -8.51
CA GLU A 384 1.89 -4.26 -8.34
C GLU A 384 2.23 -4.54 -6.87
N ARG A 385 1.26 -4.51 -5.96
CA ARG A 385 1.45 -4.87 -4.56
C ARG A 385 1.07 -6.32 -4.29
N GLU A 386 1.83 -6.93 -3.41
CA GLU A 386 1.62 -8.30 -2.95
C GLU A 386 1.87 -8.37 -1.44
N LEU A 387 1.13 -9.21 -0.74
CA LEU A 387 1.31 -9.47 0.69
C LEU A 387 1.62 -10.96 0.90
N PHE A 388 2.58 -11.25 1.76
CA PHE A 388 3.02 -12.62 2.06
C PHE A 388 2.76 -12.92 3.52
N LEU A 389 2.33 -14.14 3.79
CA LEU A 389 1.95 -14.63 5.11
C LEU A 389 2.70 -15.92 5.38
N GLU A 390 3.37 -16.00 6.53
CA GLU A 390 3.93 -17.25 7.05
C GLU A 390 2.98 -17.79 8.11
N LEU A 391 2.42 -18.96 7.84
CA LEU A 391 1.63 -19.71 8.80
C LEU A 391 2.53 -20.67 9.59
N ASP A 392 2.11 -20.96 10.81
CA ASP A 392 2.75 -21.96 11.66
C ASP A 392 1.71 -22.70 12.49
N SER A 393 2.06 -23.86 13.04
CA SER A 393 1.18 -24.66 13.91
C SER A 393 1.92 -25.11 15.15
N ASP A 394 1.51 -24.68 16.33
CA ASP A 394 2.18 -25.07 17.59
C ASP A 394 1.98 -26.54 17.97
N LYS A 395 1.11 -27.26 17.26
CA LYS A 395 0.76 -28.65 17.53
C LYS A 395 0.76 -29.47 16.25
N GLU A 396 0.83 -30.78 16.41
CA GLU A 396 0.59 -31.69 15.30
C GLU A 396 -0.83 -31.51 14.76
N LEU A 397 -0.94 -31.48 13.43
CA LEU A 397 -2.22 -31.36 12.74
C LEU A 397 -2.88 -32.73 12.69
N LYS A 398 -4.01 -32.87 13.40
CA LYS A 398 -4.79 -34.12 13.46
C LYS A 398 -5.97 -34.14 12.50
N GLU A 399 -6.31 -32.99 11.94
CA GLU A 399 -7.41 -32.81 11.00
C GLU A 399 -6.96 -33.27 9.60
N GLU A 400 -7.88 -33.81 8.81
CA GLU A 400 -7.57 -34.20 7.42
C GLU A 400 -7.44 -32.97 6.49
N ILE A 401 -8.17 -31.90 6.81
CA ILE A 401 -8.25 -30.68 6.03
C ILE A 401 -8.19 -29.48 6.98
N VAL A 402 -7.30 -28.54 6.67
CA VAL A 402 -7.19 -27.24 7.34
C VAL A 402 -7.83 -26.18 6.43
N PRO A 403 -8.94 -25.53 6.85
CA PRO A 403 -9.53 -24.44 6.09
C PRO A 403 -8.75 -23.14 6.30
N VAL A 404 -8.59 -22.34 5.25
CA VAL A 404 -7.98 -21.00 5.29
C VAL A 404 -8.87 -20.05 4.49
N GLN A 405 -9.28 -18.94 5.08
CA GLN A 405 -10.11 -17.95 4.39
C GLN A 405 -9.42 -16.58 4.36
N LEU A 406 -9.33 -16.02 3.16
CA LEU A 406 -8.97 -14.64 2.91
C LEU A 406 -10.25 -13.80 2.77
N GLN A 407 -10.32 -12.69 3.50
CA GLN A 407 -11.30 -11.64 3.30
C GLN A 407 -10.56 -10.34 2.95
N VAL A 408 -10.98 -9.67 1.89
CA VAL A 408 -10.47 -8.35 1.50
C VAL A 408 -11.63 -7.38 1.36
N GLU A 409 -11.81 -6.49 2.34
CA GLU A 409 -12.72 -5.36 2.21
C GLU A 409 -12.01 -4.21 1.48
N TYR A 410 -12.71 -3.53 0.56
CA TYR A 410 -12.15 -2.40 -0.18
C TYR A 410 -13.25 -1.51 -0.78
N ILE A 411 -12.88 -0.28 -1.12
CA ILE A 411 -13.66 0.63 -1.95
C ILE A 411 -13.14 0.51 -3.38
N ASP A 412 -14.02 0.16 -4.32
CA ASP A 412 -13.67 0.02 -5.74
C ASP A 412 -13.52 1.39 -6.44
N ASN A 413 -13.10 1.38 -7.71
CA ASN A 413 -12.92 2.61 -8.49
C ASN A 413 -14.23 3.34 -8.82
N GLU A 414 -15.38 2.68 -8.65
CA GLU A 414 -16.71 3.30 -8.76
C GLU A 414 -17.19 3.82 -7.39
N GLY A 415 -16.37 3.66 -6.35
CA GLY A 415 -16.61 4.07 -4.97
C GLY A 415 -17.48 3.12 -4.15
N ASN A 416 -17.86 1.96 -4.68
CA ASN A 416 -18.67 1.00 -3.95
C ASN A 416 -17.84 0.26 -2.89
N LYS A 417 -18.43 0.00 -1.73
CA LYS A 417 -17.83 -0.85 -0.70
C LYS A 417 -18.05 -2.33 -1.06
N ARG A 418 -16.95 -3.08 -1.09
CA ARG A 418 -16.92 -4.48 -1.48
C ARG A 418 -16.17 -5.33 -0.47
N MET A 419 -16.45 -6.63 -0.49
CA MET A 419 -15.67 -7.65 0.21
C MET A 419 -15.44 -8.85 -0.70
N ARG A 420 -14.17 -9.12 -1.00
CA ARG A 420 -13.77 -10.34 -1.67
C ARG A 420 -13.44 -11.42 -0.65
N VAL A 421 -14.01 -12.60 -0.82
CA VAL A 421 -13.80 -13.76 0.03
C VAL A 421 -13.20 -14.88 -0.82
N ILE A 422 -12.06 -15.42 -0.39
CA ILE A 422 -11.43 -16.58 -1.00
C ILE A 422 -11.27 -17.68 0.05
N ASN A 423 -11.87 -18.83 -0.20
CA ASN A 423 -11.77 -20.01 0.64
C ASN A 423 -10.77 -21.01 0.06
N ASP A 424 -9.88 -21.49 0.90
CA ASP A 424 -8.95 -22.56 0.60
C ASP A 424 -9.11 -23.70 1.62
N ARG A 425 -9.00 -24.94 1.14
CA ARG A 425 -9.13 -26.17 1.93
C ARG A 425 -7.90 -27.02 1.65
N VAL A 426 -7.00 -27.11 2.62
CA VAL A 426 -5.69 -27.73 2.43
C VAL A 426 -5.62 -29.06 3.14
N LYS A 427 -5.30 -30.13 2.42
CA LYS A 427 -5.13 -31.46 3.02
C LYS A 427 -3.89 -31.54 3.90
N VAL A 428 -3.91 -32.44 4.87
CA VAL A 428 -2.77 -32.76 5.74
C VAL A 428 -2.16 -34.09 5.31
N THR A 429 -0.83 -34.15 5.21
CA THR A 429 -0.06 -35.35 4.83
C THR A 429 1.05 -35.64 5.84
N ASN A 430 1.51 -36.89 5.90
CA ASN A 430 2.72 -37.27 6.62
C ASN A 430 3.96 -37.34 5.69
N ASP A 431 3.76 -37.19 4.38
CA ASP A 431 4.81 -37.34 3.38
C ASP A 431 5.56 -36.02 3.14
N GLU A 432 6.73 -35.89 3.78
CA GLU A 432 7.62 -34.73 3.61
C GLU A 432 8.25 -34.66 2.21
N ASN A 433 8.36 -35.79 1.50
CA ASN A 433 8.83 -35.80 0.11
C ASN A 433 7.76 -35.25 -0.82
N GLU A 434 6.48 -35.64 -0.65
CA GLU A 434 5.37 -35.04 -1.39
C GLU A 434 5.29 -33.53 -1.14
N PHE A 435 5.46 -33.11 0.12
CA PHE A 435 5.50 -31.70 0.48
C PHE A 435 6.62 -30.95 -0.25
N THR A 436 7.85 -31.47 -0.18
CA THR A 436 9.04 -30.88 -0.80
C THR A 436 8.91 -30.83 -2.32
N ALA A 437 8.37 -31.88 -2.93
CA ALA A 437 8.25 -32.01 -4.38
C ALA A 437 7.36 -30.91 -5.00
N ASN A 438 6.34 -30.48 -4.26
CA ASN A 438 5.33 -29.53 -4.71
C ASN A 438 5.56 -28.11 -4.15
N TYR A 439 6.71 -27.85 -3.51
CA TYR A 439 6.96 -26.57 -2.88
C TYR A 439 7.43 -25.51 -3.89
N ASP A 440 6.78 -24.35 -3.93
CA ASP A 440 7.17 -23.20 -4.75
C ASP A 440 8.17 -22.32 -4.01
N GLN A 441 9.46 -22.50 -4.31
CA GLN A 441 10.53 -21.72 -3.71
C GLN A 441 10.51 -20.22 -4.05
N LYS A 442 9.78 -19.81 -5.10
CA LYS A 442 9.72 -18.40 -5.50
C LYS A 442 9.03 -17.56 -4.45
N LEU A 443 7.98 -18.09 -3.83
CA LEU A 443 7.26 -17.41 -2.75
C LEU A 443 8.16 -17.24 -1.52
N ASN A 444 8.98 -18.25 -1.20
CA ASN A 444 9.96 -18.15 -0.12
C ASN A 444 10.99 -17.05 -0.39
N VAL A 445 11.56 -17.03 -1.60
CA VAL A 445 12.51 -15.99 -2.00
C VAL A 445 11.89 -14.60 -1.94
N MET A 446 10.69 -14.42 -2.51
CA MET A 446 10.01 -13.13 -2.53
C MET A 446 9.73 -12.59 -1.12
N MET A 447 9.22 -13.45 -0.22
CA MET A 447 9.01 -13.06 1.18
C MET A 447 10.32 -12.64 1.86
N ASN A 448 11.43 -13.31 1.54
CA ASN A 448 12.75 -12.97 2.08
C ASN A 448 13.31 -11.66 1.53
N ILE A 449 13.11 -11.37 0.24
CA ILE A 449 13.44 -10.07 -0.39
C ILE A 449 12.66 -8.94 0.29
N GLN A 450 11.36 -9.12 0.49
CA GLN A 450 10.53 -8.13 1.17
C GLN A 450 10.92 -7.95 2.64
N THR A 451 11.23 -9.04 3.34
CA THR A 451 11.76 -9.00 4.72
C THR A 451 13.07 -8.21 4.78
N ALA A 452 13.96 -8.42 3.80
CA ALA A 452 15.20 -7.68 3.69
C ALA A 452 14.92 -6.19 3.46
N GLY A 453 13.96 -5.84 2.60
CA GLY A 453 13.47 -4.47 2.39
C GLY A 453 13.04 -3.77 3.67
N GLY A 454 12.19 -4.42 4.48
CA GLY A 454 11.79 -3.87 5.79
C GLY A 454 12.98 -3.69 6.75
N GLY A 455 13.99 -4.56 6.65
CA GLY A 455 15.23 -4.39 7.39
C GLY A 455 16.07 -3.20 6.91
N TYR A 456 16.18 -2.96 5.59
CA TYR A 456 16.82 -1.75 5.04
C TYR A 456 16.10 -0.48 5.49
N TYR A 457 14.77 -0.47 5.41
CA TYR A 457 13.92 0.62 5.88
C TYR A 457 14.16 0.97 7.37
N SER A 458 14.45 -0.05 8.18
CA SER A 458 14.69 0.08 9.62
C SER A 458 16.18 0.24 10.00
N GLY A 459 17.07 0.53 9.05
CA GLY A 459 18.51 0.72 9.31
C GLY A 459 19.31 -0.57 9.55
N LYS A 460 18.79 -1.75 9.20
CA LYS A 460 19.43 -3.07 9.39
C LYS A 460 20.02 -3.64 8.09
N ALA A 461 20.54 -2.78 7.22
CA ALA A 461 21.06 -3.11 5.88
C ALA A 461 21.98 -4.35 5.85
N LYS A 462 23.03 -4.36 6.69
CA LYS A 462 24.01 -5.46 6.75
C LYS A 462 23.36 -6.81 7.10
N GLN A 463 22.42 -6.82 8.05
CA GLN A 463 21.69 -8.03 8.45
C GLN A 463 20.76 -8.50 7.32
N SER A 464 20.09 -7.57 6.65
CA SER A 464 19.23 -7.85 5.49
C SER A 464 20.02 -8.47 4.33
N LYS A 465 21.20 -7.94 4.00
CA LYS A 465 22.05 -8.51 2.95
C LYS A 465 22.54 -9.91 3.30
N GLU A 466 23.02 -10.14 4.53
CA GLU A 466 23.48 -11.47 4.94
C GLU A 466 22.33 -12.48 4.98
N ARG A 467 21.09 -12.06 5.29
CA ARG A 467 19.91 -12.91 5.19
C ARG A 467 19.74 -13.47 3.77
N LEU A 468 19.80 -12.61 2.75
CA LEU A 468 19.66 -13.03 1.35
C LEU A 468 20.83 -13.91 0.89
N LYS A 469 22.06 -13.57 1.27
CA LYS A 469 23.25 -14.41 0.98
C LYS A 469 23.15 -15.79 1.63
N SER A 470 22.72 -15.84 2.90
CA SER A 470 22.52 -17.09 3.63
C SER A 470 21.43 -17.95 3.00
N LEU A 471 20.31 -17.35 2.60
CA LEU A 471 19.24 -18.05 1.90
C LEU A 471 19.72 -18.62 0.57
N LYS A 472 20.42 -17.82 -0.25
CA LYS A 472 21.02 -18.30 -1.52
C LYS A 472 21.90 -19.53 -1.29
N ARG A 473 22.83 -19.47 -0.33
CA ARG A 473 23.70 -20.60 0.02
C ARG A 473 22.92 -21.84 0.45
N LYS A 474 21.89 -21.68 1.29
CA LYS A 474 21.04 -22.79 1.76
C LYS A 474 20.25 -23.40 0.60
N MET A 475 19.64 -22.59 -0.25
CA MET A 475 18.88 -23.05 -1.42
C MET A 475 19.75 -23.80 -2.43
N THR A 476 20.94 -23.29 -2.75
CA THR A 476 21.86 -23.99 -3.66
C THR A 476 22.29 -25.35 -3.11
N LYS A 477 22.62 -25.42 -1.82
CA LYS A 477 22.96 -26.69 -1.16
C LYS A 477 21.79 -27.67 -1.17
N GLU A 478 20.59 -27.17 -0.90
CA GLU A 478 19.38 -27.99 -0.90
C GLU A 478 19.08 -28.55 -2.29
N MET A 479 19.12 -27.70 -3.32
CA MET A 479 18.90 -28.12 -4.70
C MET A 479 19.89 -29.21 -5.12
N ASN A 480 21.18 -29.05 -4.80
CA ASN A 480 22.19 -30.05 -5.12
C ASN A 480 21.97 -31.35 -4.35
N HIS A 481 21.59 -31.26 -3.07
CA HIS A 481 21.23 -32.43 -2.27
C HIS A 481 20.06 -33.18 -2.89
N LEU A 482 18.95 -32.50 -3.20
CA LEU A 482 17.76 -33.11 -3.81
C LEU A 482 18.09 -33.80 -5.14
N LYS A 483 18.90 -33.17 -6.00
CA LYS A 483 19.42 -33.79 -7.23
C LYS A 483 20.24 -35.06 -6.94
N SER A 484 21.19 -34.99 -6.01
CA SER A 484 22.07 -36.11 -5.68
C SER A 484 21.33 -37.29 -5.02
N ALA A 485 20.29 -36.99 -4.24
CA ALA A 485 19.48 -37.98 -3.54
C ALA A 485 18.30 -38.50 -4.38
N ASN A 486 18.15 -38.03 -5.63
CA ASN A 486 17.03 -38.36 -6.52
C ASN A 486 15.64 -38.13 -5.87
N ILE A 487 15.53 -37.09 -5.06
CA ILE A 487 14.25 -36.68 -4.44
C ILE A 487 13.54 -35.77 -5.43
N ALA A 488 12.25 -35.99 -5.67
CA ALA A 488 11.47 -35.15 -6.58
C ALA A 488 11.35 -33.71 -6.05
N PHE A 489 11.56 -32.72 -6.93
CA PHE A 489 11.37 -31.30 -6.64
C PHE A 489 11.17 -30.49 -7.92
N SER A 490 10.61 -29.28 -7.80
CA SER A 490 10.47 -28.36 -8.92
C SER A 490 11.77 -27.58 -9.16
N GLU A 491 12.63 -28.10 -10.03
CA GLU A 491 13.87 -27.42 -10.42
C GLU A 491 13.63 -26.03 -11.03
N GLU A 492 12.52 -25.85 -11.75
CA GLU A 492 12.12 -24.55 -12.31
C GLU A 492 11.94 -23.49 -11.21
N THR A 493 11.18 -23.79 -10.14
CA THR A 493 10.93 -22.82 -9.06
C THR A 493 12.20 -22.50 -8.28
N PHE A 494 13.12 -23.47 -8.12
CA PHE A 494 14.41 -23.24 -7.49
C PHE A 494 15.29 -22.32 -8.34
N ASN A 495 15.43 -22.61 -9.65
CA ASN A 495 16.25 -21.80 -10.55
C ASN A 495 15.70 -20.38 -10.68
N GLU A 496 14.38 -20.22 -10.82
CA GLU A 496 13.73 -18.91 -10.88
C GLU A 496 13.91 -18.14 -9.56
N GLY A 497 13.74 -18.81 -8.41
CA GLY A 497 13.99 -18.21 -7.10
C GLY A 497 15.45 -17.79 -6.89
N LEU A 498 16.42 -18.61 -7.30
CA LEU A 498 17.84 -18.24 -7.25
C LEU A 498 18.14 -17.04 -8.15
N SER A 499 17.53 -16.97 -9.34
CA SER A 499 17.68 -15.83 -10.24
C SER A 499 17.14 -14.52 -9.63
N TYR A 500 16.05 -14.58 -8.87
CA TYR A 500 15.54 -13.42 -8.13
C TYR A 500 16.50 -12.96 -7.04
N LEU A 501 17.10 -13.90 -6.30
CA LEU A 501 18.11 -13.57 -5.29
C LEU A 501 19.34 -12.93 -5.93
N ASP A 502 19.73 -13.39 -7.12
CA ASP A 502 20.89 -12.88 -7.83
C ASP A 502 20.66 -11.44 -8.32
N ASP A 503 19.53 -11.18 -9.00
CA ASP A 503 19.17 -9.83 -9.43
C ASP A 503 19.07 -8.86 -8.24
N GLU A 504 18.48 -9.30 -7.12
CA GLU A 504 18.32 -8.44 -5.95
C GLU A 504 19.64 -8.19 -5.21
N LEU A 505 20.52 -9.19 -5.12
CA LEU A 505 21.84 -9.00 -4.53
C LEU A 505 22.72 -8.08 -5.39
N GLU A 506 22.64 -8.19 -6.71
CA GLU A 506 23.31 -7.29 -7.64
C GLU A 506 22.78 -5.85 -7.50
N GLU A 507 21.45 -5.68 -7.43
CA GLU A 507 20.83 -4.37 -7.21
C GLU A 507 21.33 -3.74 -5.90
N ILE A 508 21.36 -4.50 -4.81
CA ILE A 508 21.91 -4.05 -3.51
C ILE A 508 23.36 -3.59 -3.65
N GLU A 509 24.18 -4.28 -4.44
CA GLU A 509 25.59 -3.91 -4.65
C GLU A 509 25.75 -2.64 -5.49
N ILE A 510 24.81 -2.35 -6.39
CA ILE A 510 24.75 -1.08 -7.13
C ILE A 510 24.31 0.04 -6.16
N GLU A 511 23.23 -0.18 -5.40
CA GLU A 511 22.70 0.78 -4.42
C GLU A 511 23.75 1.16 -3.35
N GLU A 512 24.57 0.20 -2.90
CA GLU A 512 25.67 0.45 -1.96
C GLU A 512 26.76 1.37 -2.53
N LYS A 513 26.90 1.45 -3.86
CA LYS A 513 27.81 2.40 -4.52
C LYS A 513 27.15 3.77 -4.68
N GLU A 514 25.86 3.80 -5.00
CA GLU A 514 25.08 5.04 -5.16
C GLU A 514 24.89 5.79 -3.85
N VAL A 515 24.63 5.08 -2.74
CA VAL A 515 24.37 5.68 -1.43
C VAL A 515 25.54 6.51 -0.92
N ALA A 516 26.76 6.28 -1.43
CA ALA A 516 27.93 7.09 -1.11
C ALA A 516 27.79 8.58 -1.51
N GLN A 517 26.81 8.91 -2.35
CA GLN A 517 26.54 10.26 -2.85
C GLN A 517 25.19 10.83 -2.37
N ALA A 518 24.51 10.16 -1.44
CA ALA A 518 23.16 10.51 -0.99
C ALA A 518 23.02 10.44 0.55
N PRO A 519 21.99 11.09 1.15
CA PRO A 519 21.72 10.96 2.57
C PRO A 519 21.38 9.50 2.93
N THR A 520 22.31 8.81 3.60
CA THR A 520 22.27 7.35 3.77
C THR A 520 20.98 6.85 4.43
N GLY A 521 20.50 7.50 5.50
CA GLY A 521 19.25 7.12 6.17
C GLY A 521 18.03 7.28 5.26
N SER A 522 17.89 8.42 4.59
CA SER A 522 16.81 8.69 3.63
C SER A 522 16.82 7.71 2.46
N TYR A 523 18.01 7.45 1.89
CA TYR A 523 18.17 6.57 0.74
C TYR A 523 17.74 5.14 1.06
N TRP A 524 18.21 4.59 2.19
CA TRP A 524 17.81 3.25 2.62
C TRP A 524 16.35 3.15 3.06
N ALA A 525 15.76 4.23 3.58
CA ALA A 525 14.32 4.28 3.82
C ALA A 525 13.55 4.14 2.49
N VAL A 526 13.92 4.88 1.46
CA VAL A 526 13.24 4.81 0.15
C VAL A 526 13.41 3.45 -0.51
N LYS A 527 14.65 3.01 -0.73
CA LYS A 527 14.94 1.72 -1.38
C LYS A 527 14.41 0.55 -0.55
N GLY A 528 14.52 0.63 0.77
CA GLY A 528 13.96 -0.35 1.70
C GLY A 528 12.45 -0.48 1.58
N GLN A 529 11.70 0.62 1.54
CA GLN A 529 10.24 0.59 1.37
C GLN A 529 9.84 0.04 -0.01
N GLN A 530 10.50 0.48 -1.08
CA GLN A 530 10.24 -0.01 -2.44
C GLN A 530 10.47 -1.52 -2.55
N ARG A 531 11.60 -2.01 -2.03
CA ARG A 531 11.93 -3.44 -1.94
C ARG A 531 10.93 -4.21 -1.08
N ALA A 532 10.53 -3.65 0.07
CA ALA A 532 9.57 -4.29 0.98
C ALA A 532 8.21 -4.50 0.33
N ARG A 533 7.79 -3.62 -0.58
CA ARG A 533 6.47 -3.65 -1.23
C ARG A 533 6.49 -4.25 -2.65
N MET A 534 7.65 -4.68 -3.12
CA MET A 534 7.81 -5.23 -4.46
C MET A 534 7.03 -6.54 -4.60
N SER A 535 6.23 -6.64 -5.66
CA SER A 535 5.59 -7.89 -6.06
C SER A 535 6.50 -8.74 -6.93
N SER A 536 6.18 -10.03 -7.00
CA SER A 536 6.81 -10.96 -7.95
C SER A 536 6.71 -10.48 -9.40
N SER A 537 5.58 -9.85 -9.79
CA SER A 537 5.41 -9.30 -11.15
C SER A 537 6.28 -8.08 -11.40
N ALA A 538 6.43 -7.20 -10.42
CA ALA A 538 7.30 -6.02 -10.54
C ALA A 538 8.77 -6.43 -10.69
N LEU A 539 9.22 -7.42 -9.91
CA LEU A 539 10.57 -7.96 -10.02
C LEU A 539 10.84 -8.55 -11.41
N LYS A 540 9.95 -9.40 -11.93
CA LYS A 540 10.05 -9.95 -13.29
C LYS A 540 10.15 -8.87 -14.36
N LYS A 541 9.35 -7.80 -14.24
CA LYS A 541 9.39 -6.67 -15.16
C LYS A 541 10.74 -5.94 -15.11
N ARG A 542 11.33 -5.77 -13.93
CA ARG A 542 12.68 -5.18 -13.77
C ARG A 542 13.74 -6.04 -14.45
N MET A 543 13.75 -7.34 -14.18
CA MET A 543 14.71 -8.28 -14.78
C MET A 543 14.59 -8.30 -16.31
N LYS A 544 13.37 -8.32 -16.85
CA LYS A 544 13.14 -8.26 -18.30
C LYS A 544 13.71 -6.99 -18.93
N LYS A 545 13.47 -5.83 -18.30
CA LYS A 545 14.04 -4.55 -18.77
C LYS A 545 15.57 -4.53 -18.72
N LYS A 546 16.20 -5.22 -17.77
CA LYS A 546 17.66 -5.36 -17.71
C LYS A 546 18.19 -6.24 -18.84
N SER A 547 17.51 -7.34 -19.17
CA SER A 547 17.93 -8.23 -20.27
C SER A 547 17.78 -7.63 -21.68
N GLU A 548 16.97 -6.58 -21.82
CA GLU A 548 16.74 -5.87 -23.09
C GLU A 548 17.71 -4.69 -23.29
N LYS A 549 18.50 -4.34 -22.28
CA LYS A 549 19.57 -3.32 -22.33
C LYS A 549 20.91 -4.00 -22.49
#